data_AF-A0A328B1J0-F1
#
_entry.id   AF-A0A328B1J0-F1
#
_cell.length_a   1.000
_cell.length_b   1.000
_cell.length_c   1.000
_cell.angle_alpha   90.00
_cell.angle_beta   90.00
_cell.angle_gamma   90.00
#
_symmetry.space_group_name_H-M   'P 1'
#
loop_
_entity.id
_entity.type
_entity.pdbx_description
1 polymer ?
#
loop_
_entity_poly.entity_id
_entity_poly.type
_entity_poly.pdbx_seq_one_letter_code
_entity_poly.pdbx_strand_id
1 'polypeptide(L)'
;MLAAIVLAGAVAHAPAPVRGDFDHDGKQDVAQIVPSRPGVYQLIIRRGARGRPISIIDTIKQGDLANLFITTEKPGRLQTWCGKGGDDGDGPCLRKSVRLHGDTLAFGTREASEAVVIWTGKKFEVVWISD
;
A
#
# COMPACT_ATOMS: atom_id res chain seq x y z
N MET A 1 -29.50 7.06 39.36
CA MET A 1 -29.19 6.90 37.92
C MET A 1 -27.69 6.71 37.79
N LEU A 2 -27.20 5.49 37.55
CA LEU A 2 -25.80 5.30 37.16
C LEU A 2 -25.67 5.68 35.68
N ALA A 3 -24.84 6.68 35.39
CA ALA A 3 -24.44 7.00 34.03
C ALA A 3 -23.37 5.97 33.59
N ALA A 4 -23.73 5.12 32.64
CA ALA A 4 -22.74 4.32 31.93
C ALA A 4 -21.95 5.25 31.00
N ILE A 5 -20.70 5.53 31.35
CA ILE A 5 -19.74 6.16 30.45
C ILE A 5 -19.40 5.11 29.39
N VAL A 6 -19.97 5.26 28.19
CA VAL A 6 -19.53 4.52 27.02
C VAL A 6 -18.18 5.08 26.61
N LEU A 7 -17.09 4.42 27.03
CA LEU A 7 -15.79 4.59 26.41
C LEU A 7 -15.91 4.07 24.97
N ALA A 8 -16.13 4.98 24.02
CA ALA A 8 -15.95 4.67 22.61
C ALA A 8 -14.45 4.42 22.40
N GLY A 9 -14.04 3.15 22.53
CA GLY A 9 -12.71 2.73 22.10
C GLY A 9 -12.56 3.13 20.64
N ALA A 10 -11.52 3.90 20.31
CA ALA A 10 -11.19 4.22 18.94
C ALA A 10 -10.94 2.90 18.21
N VAL A 11 -11.91 2.45 17.43
CA VAL A 11 -11.70 1.33 16.52
C VAL A 11 -10.59 1.79 15.58
N ALA A 12 -9.52 1.02 15.44
CA ALA A 12 -8.50 1.31 14.45
C ALA A 12 -9.18 1.26 13.07
N HIS A 13 -9.29 2.40 12.40
CA HIS A 13 -9.93 2.50 11.09
C HIS A 13 -8.85 2.43 10.02
N ALA A 14 -9.15 1.70 8.94
CA ALA A 14 -8.31 1.71 7.77
C ALA A 14 -8.20 3.13 7.17
N PRO A 15 -7.04 3.49 6.59
CA PRO A 15 -6.89 4.72 5.81
C PRO A 15 -7.98 4.87 4.73
N ALA A 16 -8.29 6.12 4.38
CA ALA A 16 -9.22 6.42 3.31
C ALA A 16 -8.71 5.88 1.95
N PRO A 17 -9.60 5.43 1.05
CA PRO A 17 -9.21 5.00 -0.29
C PRO A 17 -8.46 6.09 -1.06
N VAL A 18 -7.45 5.69 -1.83
CA VAL A 18 -6.65 6.57 -2.67
C VAL A 18 -7.00 6.33 -4.13
N ARG A 19 -7.09 7.42 -4.91
CA ARG A 19 -7.40 7.40 -6.34
C ARG A 19 -6.16 7.83 -7.14
N GLY A 20 -5.97 7.22 -8.29
CA GLY A 20 -4.89 7.55 -9.23
C GLY A 20 -4.95 6.64 -10.45
N ASP A 21 -4.16 6.89 -11.48
CA ASP A 21 -3.97 5.99 -12.64
C ASP A 21 -2.73 5.10 -12.42
N PHE A 22 -2.88 4.06 -11.60
CA PHE A 22 -1.75 3.26 -11.11
C PHE A 22 -1.25 2.24 -12.13
N ASP A 23 -2.09 1.85 -13.09
CA ASP A 23 -1.72 0.97 -14.20
C ASP A 23 -1.35 1.71 -15.50
N HIS A 24 -1.51 3.04 -15.50
CA HIS A 24 -1.20 3.94 -16.61
C HIS A 24 -2.03 3.67 -17.88
N ASP A 25 -3.25 3.18 -17.73
CA ASP A 25 -4.19 2.94 -18.84
C ASP A 25 -5.07 4.15 -19.17
N GLY A 26 -4.91 5.26 -18.44
CA GLY A 26 -5.67 6.50 -18.60
C GLY A 26 -7.01 6.50 -17.87
N LYS A 27 -7.34 5.44 -17.11
CA LYS A 27 -8.55 5.37 -16.28
C LYS A 27 -8.20 5.51 -14.80
N GLN A 28 -9.15 6.05 -14.06
CA GLN A 28 -8.97 6.21 -12.62
C GLN A 28 -9.16 4.88 -11.89
N ASP A 29 -8.12 4.48 -11.16
CA ASP A 29 -8.10 3.35 -10.24
C ASP A 29 -8.46 3.76 -8.82
N VAL A 30 -8.72 2.76 -7.98
CA VAL A 30 -8.94 2.95 -6.54
C VAL A 30 -8.15 1.92 -5.75
N ALA A 31 -7.22 2.40 -4.92
CA ALA A 31 -6.54 1.62 -3.91
C ALA A 31 -7.27 1.73 -2.57
N GLN A 32 -7.49 0.60 -1.91
CA GLN A 32 -8.16 0.59 -0.61
C GLN A 32 -7.80 -0.63 0.22
N ILE A 33 -7.82 -0.46 1.54
CA ILE A 33 -7.71 -1.55 2.50
C ILE A 33 -9.14 -2.06 2.80
N VAL A 34 -9.36 -3.36 2.62
CA VAL A 34 -10.67 -4.00 2.85
C VAL A 34 -10.56 -5.20 3.77
N PRO A 35 -11.62 -5.51 4.55
CA PRO A 35 -11.69 -6.78 5.27
C PRO A 35 -11.59 -7.96 4.28
N SER A 36 -10.80 -8.96 4.62
CA SER A 36 -10.67 -10.22 3.88
C SER A 36 -11.29 -11.38 4.67
N ARG A 37 -10.95 -11.47 5.96
CA ARG A 37 -11.50 -12.44 6.92
C ARG A 37 -11.49 -11.82 8.33
N PRO A 38 -12.11 -12.43 9.35
CA PRO A 38 -12.14 -11.84 10.69
C PRO A 38 -10.75 -11.43 11.19
N GLY A 39 -10.60 -10.14 11.53
CA GLY A 39 -9.34 -9.56 12.02
C GLY A 39 -8.22 -9.37 10.98
N VAL A 40 -8.46 -9.70 9.71
CA VAL A 40 -7.46 -9.61 8.63
C VAL A 40 -7.99 -8.81 7.44
N TYR A 41 -7.14 -7.92 6.95
CA TYR A 41 -7.41 -6.98 5.89
C TYR A 41 -6.43 -7.18 4.75
N GLN A 42 -6.78 -6.64 3.59
CA GLN A 42 -5.96 -6.68 2.40
C GLN A 42 -5.95 -5.31 1.72
N LEU A 43 -4.78 -4.91 1.20
CA LEU A 43 -4.66 -3.78 0.29
C LEU A 43 -4.97 -4.27 -1.12
N ILE A 44 -5.99 -3.70 -1.74
CA ILE A 44 -6.37 -4.01 -3.12
C ILE A 44 -6.29 -2.78 -4.01
N ILE A 45 -6.03 -3.01 -5.29
CA ILE A 45 -6.22 -2.03 -6.36
C ILE A 45 -7.38 -2.50 -7.24
N ARG A 46 -8.38 -1.64 -7.45
CA ARG A 46 -9.38 -1.81 -8.52
C ARG A 46 -8.98 -0.96 -9.71
N ARG A 47 -8.63 -1.64 -10.81
CA ARG A 47 -8.27 -1.00 -12.08
C ARG A 47 -9.52 -0.49 -12.80
N GLY A 48 -9.63 0.80 -13.03
CA GLY A 48 -10.86 1.45 -13.53
C GLY A 48 -12.11 1.11 -12.70
N ALA A 49 -13.28 1.60 -13.13
CA ALA A 49 -14.54 1.38 -12.41
C ALA A 49 -15.09 -0.06 -12.46
N ARG A 50 -14.50 -0.98 -13.24
CA ARG A 50 -15.03 -2.34 -13.49
C ARG A 50 -13.99 -3.46 -13.46
N GLY A 51 -12.73 -3.19 -13.16
CA GLY A 51 -11.70 -4.22 -13.05
C GLY A 51 -11.90 -5.10 -11.81
N ARG A 52 -11.50 -6.37 -11.93
CA ARG A 52 -11.42 -7.26 -10.76
C ARG A 52 -10.38 -6.68 -9.78
N PRO A 53 -10.68 -6.65 -8.47
CA PRO A 53 -9.69 -6.23 -7.48
C PRO A 53 -8.44 -7.11 -7.55
N ILE A 54 -7.27 -6.47 -7.53
CA ILE A 54 -5.97 -7.14 -7.45
C ILE A 54 -5.46 -6.95 -6.01
N SER A 55 -5.18 -8.05 -5.32
CA SER A 55 -4.58 -8.00 -3.98
C SER A 55 -3.09 -7.68 -4.08
N ILE A 56 -2.65 -6.67 -3.33
CA ILE A 56 -1.26 -6.25 -3.20
C ILE A 56 -0.64 -6.83 -1.92
N ILE A 57 -1.40 -6.76 -0.82
CA ILE A 57 -1.09 -7.41 0.46
C ILE A 57 -2.38 -8.06 0.95
N ASP A 58 -2.31 -9.29 1.43
CA ASP A 58 -3.46 -10.09 1.87
C ASP A 58 -3.54 -10.35 3.38
N THR A 59 -2.57 -9.84 4.14
CA THR A 59 -2.27 -10.25 5.52
C THR A 59 -2.09 -9.08 6.50
N ILE A 60 -2.78 -7.96 6.27
CA ILE A 60 -2.79 -6.83 7.21
C ILE A 60 -3.61 -7.20 8.46
N LYS A 61 -3.04 -7.07 9.66
CA LYS A 61 -3.80 -7.34 10.90
C LYS A 61 -4.60 -6.11 11.31
N GLN A 62 -5.75 -6.33 11.95
CA GLN A 62 -6.58 -5.24 12.46
C GLN A 62 -5.84 -4.25 13.37
N GLY A 63 -4.88 -4.74 14.17
CA GLY A 63 -4.06 -3.90 15.05
C GLY A 63 -3.14 -2.94 14.30
N ASP A 64 -2.78 -3.25 13.06
CA ASP A 64 -1.83 -2.46 12.27
C ASP A 64 -2.51 -1.32 11.51
N LEU A 65 -3.85 -1.34 11.37
CA LEU A 65 -4.60 -0.41 10.53
C LEU A 65 -4.35 1.07 10.89
N ALA A 66 -4.21 1.38 12.18
CA ALA A 66 -3.99 2.75 12.64
C ALA A 66 -2.61 3.29 12.25
N ASN A 67 -1.63 2.41 12.06
CA ASN A 67 -0.25 2.76 11.73
C ASN A 67 -0.01 2.76 10.22
N LEU A 68 -0.93 2.22 9.43
CA LEU A 68 -0.80 2.17 7.98
C LEU A 68 -1.07 3.52 7.33
N PHE A 69 -0.41 3.75 6.21
CA PHE A 69 -0.80 4.76 5.23
C PHE A 69 -0.89 4.13 3.84
N ILE A 70 -1.75 4.73 3.02
CA ILE A 70 -1.73 4.58 1.57
C ILE A 70 -1.82 6.00 0.99
N THR A 71 -1.06 6.28 -0.05
CA THR A 71 -1.01 7.60 -0.71
C THR A 71 -0.59 7.47 -2.16
N THR A 72 -0.68 8.54 -2.92
CA THR A 72 -0.07 8.63 -4.25
C THR A 72 1.32 9.26 -4.11
N GLU A 73 2.33 8.58 -4.64
CA GLU A 73 3.70 9.05 -4.74
C GLU A 73 3.91 9.77 -6.08
N LYS A 74 4.71 10.83 -6.05
CA LYS A 74 4.96 11.66 -7.23
C LYS A 74 5.89 10.95 -8.22
N PRO A 75 5.81 11.28 -9.53
CA PRO A 75 6.80 10.85 -10.50
C PRO A 75 8.21 11.23 -10.07
N GLY A 76 9.16 10.33 -10.28
CA GLY A 76 10.51 10.54 -9.80
C GLY A 76 11.38 9.29 -9.87
N ARG A 77 12.53 9.34 -9.22
CA ARG A 77 13.39 8.18 -9.02
C ARG A 77 13.60 8.01 -7.52
N LEU A 78 13.26 6.84 -7.01
CA LEU A 78 13.50 6.45 -5.63
C LEU A 78 14.61 5.39 -5.58
N GLN A 79 15.49 5.49 -4.59
CA GLN A 79 16.35 4.37 -4.23
C GLN A 79 15.51 3.34 -3.48
N THR A 80 15.67 2.08 -3.87
CA THR A 80 15.04 0.96 -3.16
C THR A 80 15.76 0.70 -1.84
N TRP A 81 15.14 -0.05 -0.94
CA TRP A 81 15.77 -0.50 0.30
C TRP A 81 17.11 -1.19 0.03
N CYS A 82 17.13 -2.16 -0.89
CA CYS A 82 18.37 -2.85 -1.24
C CYS A 82 19.41 -1.91 -1.90
N GLY A 83 18.95 -0.92 -2.67
CA GLY A 83 19.82 0.10 -3.27
C GLY A 83 20.49 1.02 -2.26
N LYS A 84 19.90 1.16 -1.07
CA LYS A 84 20.46 1.89 0.08
C LYS A 84 21.43 1.03 0.92
N GLY A 85 21.67 -0.22 0.53
CA GLY A 85 22.52 -1.17 1.26
C GLY A 85 21.74 -2.12 2.17
N GLY A 86 20.41 -2.15 2.08
CA GLY A 86 19.60 -3.18 2.71
C GLY A 86 19.89 -4.56 2.09
N ASP A 87 19.76 -5.60 2.90
CA ASP A 87 19.85 -6.99 2.46
C ASP A 87 18.43 -7.55 2.34
N ASP A 88 18.03 -7.92 1.13
CA ASP A 88 16.75 -8.59 0.86
C ASP A 88 16.85 -10.11 1.07
N GLY A 89 18.02 -10.63 1.48
CA GLY A 89 18.25 -12.06 1.74
C GLY A 89 18.30 -12.92 0.49
N ASP A 90 18.11 -12.33 -0.70
CA ASP A 90 17.87 -13.02 -1.97
C ASP A 90 19.02 -12.88 -2.99
N GLY A 91 20.22 -12.52 -2.52
CA GLY A 91 21.41 -12.38 -3.34
C GLY A 91 21.71 -10.93 -3.73
N PRO A 92 22.40 -10.67 -4.86
CA PRO A 92 22.80 -9.31 -5.20
C PRO A 92 21.57 -8.44 -5.50
N CYS A 93 21.45 -7.27 -4.88
CA CYS A 93 20.39 -6.30 -5.13
C CYS A 93 20.23 -6.00 -6.64
N LEU A 94 19.19 -6.58 -7.25
CA LEU A 94 18.95 -6.51 -8.69
C LEU A 94 18.30 -5.18 -9.11
N ARG A 95 17.58 -4.52 -8.20
CA ARG A 95 16.84 -3.28 -8.47
C ARG A 95 17.24 -2.20 -7.44
N LYS A 96 18.37 -1.52 -7.67
CA LYS A 96 18.90 -0.45 -6.79
C LYS A 96 18.05 0.84 -6.77
N SER A 97 17.27 1.07 -7.82
CA SER A 97 16.38 2.21 -7.90
C SER A 97 15.17 1.87 -8.75
N VAL A 98 14.06 2.53 -8.46
CA VAL A 98 12.83 2.45 -9.25
C VAL A 98 12.49 3.82 -9.80
N ARG A 99 12.07 3.86 -11.07
CA ARG A 99 11.55 5.07 -11.70
C ARG A 99 10.03 5.01 -11.62
N LEU A 100 9.44 6.05 -11.04
CA LEU A 100 8.01 6.22 -10.93
C LEU A 100 7.52 7.05 -12.11
N HIS A 101 6.45 6.59 -12.73
CA HIS A 101 5.76 7.25 -13.82
C HIS A 101 4.36 7.62 -13.32
N GLY A 102 3.87 8.80 -13.69
CA GLY A 102 2.50 9.23 -13.34
C GLY A 102 2.15 9.04 -11.86
N ASP A 103 0.90 8.64 -11.61
CA ASP A 103 0.42 8.29 -10.28
C ASP A 103 0.95 6.92 -9.89
N THR A 104 1.71 6.84 -8.79
CA THR A 104 2.17 5.57 -8.23
C THR A 104 1.57 5.38 -6.84
N LEU A 105 1.03 4.21 -6.53
CA LEU A 105 0.56 3.93 -5.17
C LEU A 105 1.78 3.71 -4.26
N ALA A 106 1.84 4.46 -3.17
CA ALA A 106 2.73 4.19 -2.04
C ALA A 106 1.92 3.72 -0.84
N PHE A 107 2.50 2.82 -0.06
CA PHE A 107 1.91 2.35 1.19
C PHE A 107 3.03 2.00 2.18
N GLY A 108 2.66 1.91 3.45
CA GLY A 108 3.63 1.57 4.47
C GLY A 108 3.06 1.74 5.87
N THR A 109 3.96 1.71 6.85
CA THR A 109 3.67 2.13 8.21
C THR A 109 4.28 3.51 8.45
N ARG A 110 3.63 4.35 9.23
CA ARG A 110 4.12 5.74 9.48
C ARG A 110 5.50 5.81 10.14
N GLU A 111 6.00 4.70 10.68
CA GLU A 111 7.14 4.67 11.59
C GLU A 111 8.30 3.77 11.13
N ALA A 112 8.14 2.94 10.10
CA ALA A 112 9.18 1.99 9.69
C ALA A 112 9.24 1.78 8.17
N SER A 113 8.16 1.30 7.59
CA SER A 113 8.22 0.69 6.26
C SER A 113 7.56 1.56 5.21
N GLU A 114 8.15 1.62 4.02
CA GLU A 114 7.56 2.27 2.85
C GLU A 114 7.81 1.41 1.61
N ALA A 115 6.77 1.21 0.82
CA ALA A 115 6.83 0.58 -0.47
C ALA A 115 6.02 1.34 -1.51
N VAL A 116 6.42 1.18 -2.76
CA VAL A 116 5.66 1.61 -3.92
C VAL A 116 5.17 0.42 -4.72
N VAL A 117 4.02 0.57 -5.37
CA VAL A 117 3.42 -0.45 -6.22
C VAL A 117 3.54 0.00 -7.66
N ILE A 118 4.34 -0.72 -8.45
CA ILE A 118 4.59 -0.39 -9.85
C ILE A 118 3.84 -1.34 -10.79
N TRP A 119 3.34 -0.82 -11.90
CA TRP A 119 2.76 -1.63 -12.96
C TRP A 119 3.83 -2.11 -13.95
N THR A 120 3.86 -3.42 -14.22
CA THR A 120 4.83 -4.05 -15.14
C THR A 120 4.30 -4.24 -16.57
N GLY A 121 3.10 -3.73 -16.86
CA GLY A 121 2.36 -4.07 -18.09
C GLY A 121 1.49 -5.32 -17.95
N LYS A 122 1.73 -6.17 -16.94
CA LYS A 122 0.97 -7.41 -16.70
C LYS A 122 0.43 -7.55 -15.28
N LYS A 123 1.23 -7.13 -14.29
CA LYS A 123 0.91 -7.23 -12.87
C LYS A 123 1.46 -6.02 -12.10
N PHE A 124 0.91 -5.81 -10.92
CA PHE A 124 1.51 -4.92 -9.93
C PHE A 124 2.68 -5.64 -9.23
N GLU A 125 3.78 -4.93 -9.02
CA GLU A 125 4.91 -5.37 -8.22
C GLU A 125 5.12 -4.41 -7.05
N VAL A 126 5.28 -4.97 -5.86
CA VAL A 126 5.68 -4.21 -4.67
C VAL A 126 7.19 -4.03 -4.68
N VAL A 127 7.64 -2.78 -4.48
CA VAL A 127 9.06 -2.44 -4.36
C VAL A 127 9.27 -1.69 -3.06
N TRP A 128 10.04 -2.28 -2.16
CA TRP A 128 10.37 -1.69 -0.87
C TRP A 128 11.37 -0.54 -1.03
N ILE A 129 11.03 0.60 -0.42
CA ILE A 129 11.82 1.82 -0.34
C ILE A 129 12.51 1.90 1.03
N SER A 130 11.84 1.45 2.09
CA SER A 130 12.38 1.19 3.43
C SER A 130 11.72 -0.03 4.07
N ASP A 131 12.44 -0.63 5.01
CA ASP A 131 11.99 -1.71 5.91
C ASP A 131 11.36 -1.12 7.19
#